data_AF-A0AAV9X9C2-F1
#
_entry.id   AF-A0AAV9X9C2-F1
#
_cell.length_a   1.000
_cell.length_b   1.000
_cell.length_c   1.000
_cell.angle_alpha   90.00
_cell.angle_beta   90.00
_cell.angle_gamma   90.00
#
_symmetry.space_group_name_H-M   'P 1'
#
loop_
_entity.id
_entity.type
_entity.pdbx_description
1 polymer ?
#
loop_
_entity_poly.entity_id
_entity_poly.type
_entity_poly.pdbx_seq_one_letter_code
_entity_poly.pdbx_strand_id
1 'polypeptide(L)'
;MPVLLQNTPSICSFGAGSKRTKREMEGEDKCIDDQDLSRKWPQGFEFSWKFTESQGPLRNYGNGQTFNHARIEEILQVVFLKWSRVTGFKFKKAEDDKSPTLQITILKNQSKKYNLALREYAQAWRDDTTGFVELNNMDGSKDWTDVVIHNTLLHELGHILGLNHVCDTKAVMFFRLLNEVDYMELSPNDIQHFRRVMASSARETPVLKQPPLKLSK
;
A
#
# COMPACT_ATOMS: atom_id res chain seq x y z
N MET A 1 19.29 19.21 -18.15
CA MET A 1 17.95 19.25 -17.55
C MET A 1 17.67 17.87 -16.97
N PRO A 2 17.39 17.73 -15.66
CA PRO A 2 17.11 16.40 -15.13
C PRO A 2 15.75 15.95 -15.67
N VAL A 3 15.72 14.75 -16.25
CA VAL A 3 14.52 14.07 -16.68
C VAL A 3 13.72 13.74 -15.42
N LEU A 4 12.53 14.32 -15.28
CA LEU A 4 11.54 13.88 -14.30
C LEU A 4 11.17 12.44 -14.66
N LEU A 5 11.75 11.47 -13.95
CA LEU A 5 11.27 10.09 -13.96
C LEU A 5 9.81 10.11 -13.51
N GLN A 6 8.90 9.89 -14.44
CA GLN A 6 7.50 9.67 -14.13
C GLN A 6 7.41 8.35 -13.37
N ASN A 7 7.10 8.41 -12.08
CA ASN A 7 6.90 7.24 -11.23
C ASN A 7 5.75 6.41 -11.82
N THR A 8 6.01 5.15 -12.13
CA THR A 8 4.96 4.18 -12.43
C THR A 8 4.38 3.66 -11.11
N PRO A 9 3.05 3.67 -10.92
CA PRO A 9 2.41 3.06 -9.75
C PRO A 9 2.82 1.58 -9.62
N SER A 10 3.01 1.10 -8.39
CA SER A 10 3.08 -0.34 -8.14
C SER A 10 1.66 -0.90 -8.27
N ILE A 11 1.43 -1.69 -9.32
CA ILE A 11 0.10 -2.21 -9.65
C ILE A 11 -0.01 -3.68 -9.21
N CYS A 12 -0.91 -3.94 -8.27
CA CYS A 12 -1.13 -5.24 -7.62
C CYS A 12 -2.26 -6.03 -8.31
N SER A 13 -1.90 -6.94 -9.22
CA SER A 13 -2.83 -7.66 -10.10
C SER A 13 -3.15 -9.09 -9.64
N PHE A 14 -4.40 -9.53 -9.88
CA PHE A 14 -4.90 -10.87 -9.57
C PHE A 14 -5.41 -11.61 -10.81
N GLY A 15 -4.91 -12.83 -11.01
CA GLY A 15 -5.27 -13.66 -12.15
C GLY A 15 -6.62 -14.35 -11.99
N ALA A 16 -7.50 -14.16 -12.98
CA ALA A 16 -8.37 -15.20 -13.48
C ALA A 16 -8.21 -15.28 -15.01
N GLY A 17 -7.88 -16.48 -15.50
CA GLY A 17 -7.85 -16.93 -16.90
C GLY A 17 -7.77 -15.88 -18.02
N SER A 18 -6.57 -15.62 -18.51
CA SER A 18 -6.36 -15.18 -19.91
C SER A 18 -5.08 -15.82 -20.42
N LYS A 19 -5.05 -16.17 -21.72
CA LYS A 19 -3.95 -16.86 -22.41
C LYS A 19 -2.67 -16.02 -22.31
N ARG A 20 -1.89 -16.23 -21.26
CA ARG A 20 -0.61 -15.59 -21.02
C ARG A 20 0.52 -16.45 -21.56
N THR A 21 1.63 -15.79 -21.88
CA THR A 21 2.87 -16.48 -22.23
C THR A 21 3.44 -17.19 -21.00
N LYS A 22 4.24 -18.25 -21.22
CA LYS A 22 4.79 -19.09 -20.13
C LYS A 22 5.59 -18.28 -19.08
N ARG A 23 6.29 -17.21 -19.51
CA ARG A 23 7.00 -16.26 -18.65
C ARG A 23 6.10 -15.46 -17.70
N GLU A 24 4.94 -15.01 -18.16
CA GLU A 24 3.99 -14.23 -17.33
C GLU A 24 3.22 -15.11 -16.34
N MET A 25 3.16 -16.43 -16.58
CA MET A 25 2.59 -17.39 -15.64
C MET A 25 3.56 -17.72 -14.49
N GLU A 26 4.87 -17.61 -14.72
CA GLU A 26 5.93 -17.92 -13.75
C GLU A 26 6.26 -16.74 -12.80
N GLY A 27 5.72 -15.53 -13.04
CA GLY A 27 5.76 -14.42 -12.08
C GLY A 27 7.14 -13.79 -11.83
N GLU A 28 8.18 -14.24 -12.54
CA GLU A 28 9.57 -13.82 -12.34
C GLU A 28 9.79 -12.32 -12.55
N ASP A 29 9.09 -11.67 -13.49
CA ASP A 29 9.26 -10.23 -13.77
C ASP A 29 8.57 -9.31 -12.73
N LYS A 30 7.71 -9.83 -11.85
CA LYS A 30 7.00 -9.00 -10.84
C LYS A 30 7.61 -9.09 -9.44
N CYS A 31 8.44 -10.10 -9.18
CA CYS A 31 9.22 -10.23 -7.97
C CYS A 31 10.59 -9.59 -8.16
N ILE A 32 10.66 -8.27 -8.16
CA ILE A 32 11.93 -7.57 -8.29
C ILE A 32 12.41 -7.23 -6.86
N ASP A 33 13.51 -7.88 -6.43
CA ASP A 33 14.27 -7.51 -5.21
C ASP A 33 15.18 -6.29 -5.47
N ASP A 34 15.06 -5.62 -6.63
CA ASP A 34 15.65 -4.28 -6.78
C ASP A 34 14.88 -3.31 -5.90
N GLN A 35 15.54 -2.92 -4.82
CA GLN A 35 15.04 -1.98 -3.85
C GLN A 35 15.01 -0.58 -4.49
N ASP A 36 13.88 0.13 -4.40
CA ASP A 36 13.91 1.59 -4.56
C ASP A 36 14.60 2.20 -3.33
N LEU A 37 15.93 2.11 -3.33
CA LEU A 37 16.80 2.64 -2.29
C LEU A 37 16.79 4.17 -2.23
N SER A 38 16.28 4.82 -3.27
CA SER A 38 16.43 6.26 -3.48
C SER A 38 15.52 7.10 -2.58
N ARG A 39 14.44 6.52 -2.05
CA ARG A 39 13.45 7.22 -1.21
C ARG A 39 13.15 6.38 0.03
N LYS A 40 13.38 6.94 1.21
CA LYS A 40 13.10 6.25 2.49
C LYS A 40 12.55 7.25 3.48
N TRP A 41 11.58 6.80 4.28
CA TRP A 41 11.11 7.61 5.39
C TRP A 41 12.19 7.63 6.49
N PRO A 42 12.43 8.78 7.14
CA PRO A 42 13.33 8.85 8.28
C PRO A 42 12.96 7.82 9.35
N GLN A 43 13.95 7.23 10.03
CA GLN A 43 13.66 6.30 11.11
C GLN A 43 12.77 6.97 12.18
N GLY A 44 11.72 6.28 12.62
CA GLY A 44 10.77 6.81 13.59
C GLY A 44 9.84 7.91 13.05
N PHE A 45 9.74 8.07 11.72
CA PHE A 45 8.80 8.99 11.09
C PHE A 45 7.36 8.75 11.59
N GLU A 46 6.65 9.85 11.82
CA GLU A 46 5.24 9.84 12.21
C GLU A 46 4.40 10.23 10.98
N PHE A 47 3.64 9.26 10.48
CA PHE A 47 2.69 9.49 9.40
C PHE A 47 1.43 10.15 9.94
N SER A 48 1.07 11.28 9.35
CA SER A 48 -0.26 11.86 9.47
C SER A 48 -1.15 11.28 8.37
N TRP A 49 -2.14 10.44 8.74
CA TRP A 49 -2.96 9.72 7.77
C TRP A 49 -4.38 10.26 7.66
N LYS A 50 -4.93 10.19 6.44
CA LYS A 50 -6.34 10.51 6.17
C LYS A 50 -6.96 9.42 5.31
N PHE A 51 -8.15 8.96 5.70
CA PHE A 51 -9.00 8.10 4.89
C PHE A 51 -10.13 8.90 4.26
N THR A 52 -10.40 8.71 2.97
CA THR A 52 -11.44 9.45 2.22
C THR A 52 -12.27 8.51 1.33
N GLU A 53 -13.59 8.56 1.49
CA GLU A 53 -14.54 7.81 0.66
C GLU A 53 -15.04 8.64 -0.53
N SER A 54 -14.11 9.15 -1.34
CA SER A 54 -14.41 10.16 -2.38
C SER A 54 -15.50 9.74 -3.39
N GLN A 55 -15.73 8.44 -3.56
CA GLN A 55 -16.69 7.89 -4.53
C GLN A 55 -17.65 6.85 -3.91
N GLY A 56 -17.87 6.94 -2.60
CA GLY A 56 -18.79 6.10 -1.84
C GLY A 56 -18.12 4.93 -1.08
N PRO A 57 -18.92 4.16 -0.32
CA PRO A 57 -18.42 3.11 0.55
C PRO A 57 -17.93 1.92 -0.26
N LEU A 58 -16.96 1.19 0.29
CA LEU A 58 -16.47 -0.06 -0.28
C LEU A 58 -17.58 -1.11 -0.25
N ARG A 59 -17.72 -1.93 -1.30
CA ARG A 59 -18.84 -2.86 -1.44
C ARG A 59 -18.40 -4.29 -1.67
N ASN A 60 -19.05 -5.21 -0.98
CA ASN A 60 -19.09 -6.60 -1.39
C ASN A 60 -20.23 -6.76 -2.41
N TYR A 61 -19.91 -7.10 -3.66
CA TYR A 61 -20.94 -7.22 -4.70
C TYR A 61 -21.70 -8.55 -4.64
N GLY A 62 -21.08 -9.61 -4.10
CA GLY A 62 -21.68 -10.93 -3.94
C GLY A 62 -22.82 -10.97 -2.91
N ASN A 63 -22.74 -10.17 -1.85
CA ASN A 63 -23.78 -10.14 -0.79
C ASN A 63 -24.40 -8.76 -0.53
N GLY A 64 -23.95 -7.71 -1.23
CA GLY A 64 -24.47 -6.34 -1.07
C GLY A 64 -23.99 -5.61 0.19
N GLN A 65 -23.12 -6.21 1.02
CA GLN A 65 -22.55 -5.57 2.19
C GLN A 65 -21.75 -4.32 1.79
N THR A 66 -21.88 -3.26 2.58
CA THR A 66 -21.09 -2.05 2.43
C THR A 66 -20.24 -1.83 3.67
N PHE A 67 -18.98 -1.46 3.48
CA PHE A 67 -18.08 -1.11 4.58
C PHE A 67 -18.10 0.40 4.71
N ASN A 68 -18.54 0.88 5.87
CA ASN A 68 -18.58 2.29 6.17
C ASN A 68 -17.22 2.79 6.63
N HIS A 69 -17.10 4.12 6.68
CA HIS A 69 -15.88 4.83 7.03
C HIS A 69 -15.26 4.35 8.34
N ALA A 70 -16.08 4.23 9.40
CA ALA A 70 -15.61 3.81 10.71
C ALA A 70 -15.00 2.41 10.70
N ARG A 71 -15.62 1.46 9.98
CA ARG A 71 -15.12 0.08 9.90
C ARG A 71 -13.76 0.01 9.21
N ILE A 72 -13.56 0.78 8.14
CA ILE A 72 -12.27 0.80 7.43
C ILE A 72 -11.19 1.46 8.32
N GLU A 73 -11.54 2.49 9.09
CA GLU A 73 -10.61 3.08 10.05
C GLU A 73 -10.19 2.11 11.16
N GLU A 74 -11.11 1.29 11.68
CA GLU A 74 -10.78 0.22 12.64
C GLU A 74 -9.76 -0.78 12.05
N ILE A 75 -9.97 -1.19 10.80
CA ILE A 75 -9.06 -2.10 10.09
C ILE A 75 -7.69 -1.43 9.88
N LEU A 76 -7.68 -0.15 9.48
CA LEU A 76 -6.44 0.63 9.33
C LEU A 76 -5.65 0.69 10.63
N GLN A 77 -6.30 0.89 11.77
CA GLN A 77 -5.62 0.91 13.07
C GLN A 77 -4.91 -0.42 13.37
N VAL A 78 -5.55 -1.55 13.04
CA VAL A 78 -4.91 -2.88 13.18
C VAL A 78 -3.69 -3.00 12.28
N VAL A 79 -3.81 -2.57 11.01
CA VAL A 79 -2.71 -2.58 10.04
C VAL A 79 -1.54 -1.69 10.49
N PHE A 80 -1.82 -0.47 10.97
CA PHE A 80 -0.82 0.45 11.52
C PHE A 80 -0.12 -0.13 12.75
N LEU A 81 -0.86 -0.83 13.62
CA LEU A 81 -0.28 -1.50 14.78
C LEU A 81 0.71 -2.60 14.37
N LYS A 82 0.39 -3.38 13.33
CA LYS A 82 1.29 -4.43 12.82
C LYS A 82 2.61 -3.84 12.32
N TRP A 83 2.56 -2.81 11.48
CA TRP A 83 3.76 -2.18 10.96
C TRP A 83 4.54 -1.37 12.01
N SER A 84 3.87 -0.62 12.89
CA SER A 84 4.55 0.16 13.93
C SER A 84 5.39 -0.70 14.87
N ARG A 85 4.92 -1.91 15.22
CA ARG A 85 5.65 -2.87 16.08
C ARG A 85 7.01 -3.28 15.52
N VAL A 86 7.17 -3.33 14.19
CA VAL A 86 8.40 -3.83 13.56
C VAL A 86 9.28 -2.72 12.97
N THR A 87 8.71 -1.55 12.72
CA THR A 87 9.39 -0.43 12.04
C THR A 87 9.77 0.71 12.98
N GLY A 88 9.06 0.88 14.10
CA GLY A 88 9.14 2.06 14.95
C GLY A 88 8.47 3.31 14.36
N PHE A 89 7.83 3.21 13.19
CA PHE A 89 7.00 4.29 12.66
C PHE A 89 5.72 4.46 13.48
N LYS A 90 5.20 5.69 13.45
CA LYS A 90 3.95 6.05 14.13
C LYS A 90 2.93 6.46 13.09
N PHE A 91 1.66 6.24 13.40
CA PHE A 91 0.54 6.59 12.54
C PHE A 91 -0.48 7.35 13.36
N LYS A 92 -0.63 8.64 13.07
CA LYS A 92 -1.60 9.54 13.71
C LYS A 92 -2.63 9.97 12.68
N LYS A 93 -3.91 9.94 13.03
CA LYS A 93 -4.95 10.47 12.17
C LYS A 93 -4.75 11.97 12.00
N ALA A 94 -4.84 12.47 10.78
CA ALA A 94 -4.69 13.88 10.49
C ALA A 94 -5.81 14.69 11.17
N GLU A 95 -5.43 15.77 11.86
CA GLU A 95 -6.38 16.69 12.51
C GLU A 95 -7.01 17.68 11.52
N ASP A 96 -6.30 17.95 10.41
CA ASP A 96 -6.79 18.80 9.32
C ASP A 96 -6.53 18.17 7.95
N ASP A 97 -7.25 18.72 6.96
CA ASP A 97 -7.21 18.26 5.58
C ASP A 97 -6.00 18.78 4.80
N LYS A 98 -5.11 19.57 5.42
CA LYS A 98 -4.23 20.44 4.64
C LYS A 98 -2.97 19.75 4.16
N SER A 99 -2.44 18.75 4.86
CA SER A 99 -1.21 18.04 4.43
C SER A 99 -1.00 16.67 5.12
N PRO A 100 -1.88 15.66 4.92
CA PRO A 100 -1.59 14.30 5.37
C PRO A 100 -0.39 13.73 4.60
N THR A 101 0.53 13.06 5.31
CA THR A 101 1.68 12.37 4.71
C THR A 101 1.32 10.96 4.22
N LEU A 102 0.10 10.49 4.53
CA LEU A 102 -0.48 9.26 4.02
C LEU A 102 -1.96 9.47 3.68
N GLN A 103 -2.33 9.27 2.42
CA GLN A 103 -3.71 9.38 1.94
C GLN A 103 -4.21 8.02 1.51
N ILE A 104 -5.31 7.57 2.09
CA ILE A 104 -6.01 6.34 1.70
C ILE A 104 -7.36 6.72 1.11
N THR A 105 -7.66 6.30 -0.11
CA THR A 105 -8.87 6.73 -0.82
C THR A 105 -9.60 5.55 -1.44
N ILE A 106 -10.93 5.56 -1.41
CA ILE A 106 -11.74 4.65 -2.24
C ILE A 106 -12.03 5.30 -3.60
N LEU A 107 -11.74 4.58 -4.68
CA LEU A 107 -12.10 4.93 -6.04
C LEU A 107 -13.13 3.97 -6.62
N LYS A 108 -14.22 4.51 -7.17
CA LYS A 108 -15.29 3.81 -7.88
C LYS A 108 -15.16 3.87 -9.40
N ASN A 109 -14.55 4.93 -9.94
CA ASN A 109 -14.56 5.19 -11.38
C ASN A 109 -13.28 4.71 -12.07
N GLN A 110 -13.41 4.28 -13.33
CA GLN A 110 -12.32 3.88 -14.21
C GLN A 110 -11.39 5.07 -14.46
N SER A 111 -10.47 5.34 -13.53
CA SER A 111 -9.24 5.95 -13.97
C SER A 111 -8.65 4.96 -14.98
N LYS A 112 -8.16 5.44 -16.12
CA LYS A 112 -7.42 4.63 -17.12
C LYS A 112 -6.19 3.89 -16.53
N LYS A 113 -5.98 3.99 -15.21
CA LYS A 113 -4.90 3.42 -14.42
C LYS A 113 -5.16 1.95 -14.04
N TYR A 114 -6.41 1.55 -13.82
CA TYR A 114 -6.70 0.16 -13.42
C TYR A 114 -6.92 -0.72 -14.65
N ASN A 115 -6.18 -1.83 -14.70
CA ASN A 115 -6.41 -2.82 -15.73
C ASN A 115 -7.56 -3.73 -15.29
N LEU A 116 -8.74 -3.53 -15.89
CA LEU A 116 -9.95 -4.32 -15.61
C LEU A 116 -9.74 -5.83 -15.79
N ALA A 117 -8.82 -6.24 -16.68
CA ALA A 117 -8.48 -7.65 -16.88
C ALA A 117 -7.66 -8.25 -15.72
N LEU A 118 -7.03 -7.40 -14.91
CA LEU A 118 -6.15 -7.77 -13.81
C LEU A 118 -6.83 -7.72 -12.45
N ARG A 119 -8.09 -7.29 -12.35
CA ARG A 119 -8.91 -7.34 -11.13
C ARG A 119 -8.11 -6.86 -9.89
N GLU A 120 -7.48 -5.70 -9.99
CA GLU A 120 -6.62 -5.11 -8.96
C GLU A 120 -7.45 -4.67 -7.76
N TYR A 121 -7.05 -5.02 -6.54
CA TYR A 121 -7.74 -4.57 -5.31
C TYR A 121 -7.39 -3.15 -4.94
N ALA A 122 -6.12 -2.78 -5.13
CA ALA A 122 -5.60 -1.49 -4.77
C ALA A 122 -4.32 -1.18 -5.55
N GLN A 123 -3.84 0.05 -5.40
CA GLN A 123 -2.50 0.44 -5.78
C GLN A 123 -1.94 1.40 -4.72
N ALA A 124 -0.62 1.40 -4.60
CA ALA A 124 0.11 2.33 -3.77
C ALA A 124 1.26 2.97 -4.53
N TRP A 125 1.49 4.24 -4.23
CA TRP A 125 2.67 4.98 -4.68
C TRP A 125 2.95 6.11 -3.69
N ARG A 126 4.05 6.83 -3.90
CA ARG A 126 4.36 8.03 -3.13
C ARG A 126 5.07 9.07 -3.99
N ASP A 127 4.98 10.32 -3.56
CA ASP A 127 5.93 11.36 -3.91
C ASP A 127 6.97 11.54 -2.78
N ASP A 128 7.73 12.64 -2.81
CA ASP A 128 8.79 12.90 -1.82
C ASP A 128 8.25 13.22 -0.41
N THR A 129 6.94 13.44 -0.26
CA THR A 129 6.30 13.94 0.97
C THR A 129 5.06 13.16 1.40
N THR A 130 4.40 12.48 0.46
CA THR A 130 3.08 11.88 0.67
C THR A 130 3.02 10.49 0.05
N GLY A 131 2.57 9.52 0.86
CA GLY A 131 2.13 8.21 0.39
C GLY A 131 0.65 8.20 0.01
N PHE A 132 0.30 7.47 -1.04
CA PHE A 132 -1.06 7.34 -1.54
C PHE A 132 -1.42 5.87 -1.69
N VAL A 133 -2.56 5.49 -1.12
CA VAL A 133 -3.18 4.17 -1.28
C VAL A 133 -4.57 4.40 -1.87
N GLU A 134 -4.87 3.74 -2.98
CA GLU A 134 -6.18 3.78 -3.60
C GLU A 134 -6.80 2.38 -3.60
N LEU A 135 -7.96 2.23 -2.95
CA LEU A 135 -8.76 1.00 -2.96
C LEU A 135 -9.72 1.03 -4.15
N ASN A 136 -9.77 -0.07 -4.89
CA ASN A 136 -10.62 -0.22 -6.07
C ASN A 136 -12.02 -0.73 -5.70
N ASN A 137 -13.02 0.09 -5.94
CA ASN A 137 -14.43 -0.17 -5.68
C ASN A 137 -15.28 -0.11 -6.96
N MET A 138 -14.72 -0.56 -8.09
CA MET A 138 -15.46 -0.63 -9.36
C MET A 138 -16.55 -1.70 -9.31
N ASP A 139 -17.65 -1.49 -10.05
CA ASP A 139 -18.76 -2.44 -10.11
C ASP A 139 -18.32 -3.80 -10.67
N GLY A 140 -18.63 -4.88 -9.95
CA GLY A 140 -18.23 -6.25 -10.30
C GLY A 140 -16.74 -6.53 -10.12
N SER A 141 -15.97 -5.61 -9.54
CA SER A 141 -14.53 -5.76 -9.38
C SER A 141 -14.17 -6.82 -8.35
N LYS A 142 -14.78 -6.83 -7.15
CA LYS A 142 -14.41 -7.70 -6.01
C LYS A 142 -15.46 -7.83 -4.91
N ASP A 143 -15.42 -8.96 -4.21
CA ASP A 143 -16.15 -9.18 -2.96
C ASP A 143 -15.29 -8.74 -1.78
N TRP A 144 -15.34 -7.45 -1.44
CA TRP A 144 -14.64 -6.94 -0.28
C TRP A 144 -15.16 -7.59 1.01
N THR A 145 -14.26 -8.05 1.87
CA THR A 145 -14.53 -8.54 3.23
C THR A 145 -13.58 -7.85 4.19
N ASP A 146 -13.84 -7.89 5.50
CA ASP A 146 -12.90 -7.31 6.48
C ASP A 146 -11.48 -7.89 6.32
N VAL A 147 -11.37 -9.19 6.03
CA VAL A 147 -10.09 -9.88 5.82
C VAL A 147 -9.39 -9.37 4.57
N VAL A 148 -10.12 -9.27 3.45
CA VAL A 148 -9.57 -8.77 2.19
C VAL A 148 -9.13 -7.32 2.33
N ILE A 149 -9.95 -6.46 2.94
CA ILE A 149 -9.61 -5.05 3.21
C ILE A 149 -8.34 -4.97 4.05
N HIS A 150 -8.27 -5.74 5.14
CA HIS A 150 -7.11 -5.77 6.00
C HIS A 150 -5.85 -6.21 5.25
N ASN A 151 -5.89 -7.35 4.55
CA ASN A 151 -4.71 -7.91 3.91
C ASN A 151 -4.22 -7.03 2.75
N THR A 152 -5.15 -6.44 1.97
CA THR A 152 -4.81 -5.44 0.95
C THR A 152 -4.16 -4.21 1.59
N LEU A 153 -4.75 -3.61 2.62
CA LEU A 153 -4.15 -2.44 3.27
C LEU A 153 -2.79 -2.74 3.91
N LEU A 154 -2.62 -3.95 4.47
CA LEU A 154 -1.35 -4.40 5.04
C LEU A 154 -0.25 -4.47 3.97
N HIS A 155 -0.59 -4.97 2.77
CA HIS A 155 0.27 -5.03 1.60
C HIS A 155 0.61 -3.64 1.05
N GLU A 156 -0.40 -2.83 0.75
CA GLU A 156 -0.21 -1.50 0.16
C GLU A 156 0.58 -0.58 1.10
N LEU A 157 0.38 -0.69 2.42
CA LEU A 157 1.20 0.06 3.36
C LEU A 157 2.67 -0.37 3.28
N GLY A 158 2.99 -1.63 3.05
CA GLY A 158 4.36 -2.07 2.81
C GLY A 158 5.04 -1.32 1.64
N HIS A 159 4.31 -1.09 0.55
CA HIS A 159 4.79 -0.24 -0.55
C HIS A 159 5.06 1.20 -0.12
N ILE A 160 4.15 1.81 0.66
CA ILE A 160 4.38 3.15 1.21
C ILE A 160 5.65 3.20 2.07
N LEU A 161 5.94 2.13 2.81
CA LEU A 161 7.15 2.02 3.64
C LEU A 161 8.42 1.72 2.82
N GLY A 162 8.30 1.53 1.51
CA GLY A 162 9.42 1.33 0.59
C GLY A 162 9.73 -0.14 0.27
N LEU A 163 8.80 -1.06 0.55
CA LEU A 163 8.96 -2.47 0.19
C LEU A 163 8.47 -2.71 -1.24
N ASN A 164 9.24 -3.47 -2.00
CA ASN A 164 8.80 -4.04 -3.27
C ASN A 164 8.20 -5.44 -3.04
N HIS A 165 7.59 -5.96 -4.10
CA HIS A 165 7.08 -7.33 -4.07
C HIS A 165 8.20 -8.34 -3.79
N VAL A 166 7.85 -9.41 -3.10
CA VAL A 166 8.72 -10.58 -2.91
C VAL A 166 8.09 -11.80 -3.55
N CYS A 167 8.90 -12.84 -3.76
CA CYS A 167 8.45 -14.11 -4.34
C CYS A 167 8.02 -15.16 -3.29
N ASP A 168 8.15 -14.85 -2.00
CA ASP A 168 7.65 -15.70 -0.93
C ASP A 168 6.13 -15.60 -0.86
N THR A 169 5.43 -16.67 -1.24
CA THR A 169 3.96 -16.72 -1.29
C THR A 169 3.28 -16.58 0.07
N LYS A 170 4.04 -16.69 1.17
CA LYS A 170 3.54 -16.49 2.54
C LYS A 170 3.76 -15.06 3.04
N ALA A 171 4.55 -14.26 2.33
CA ALA A 171 4.81 -12.88 2.70
C ALA A 171 3.62 -11.99 2.37
N VAL A 172 3.41 -10.97 3.19
CA VAL A 172 2.42 -9.92 2.90
C VAL A 172 2.77 -9.25 1.58
N MET A 173 4.06 -9.01 1.30
CA MET A 173 4.51 -8.38 0.06
C MET A 173 4.54 -9.33 -1.15
N PHE A 174 3.93 -10.53 -1.08
CA PHE A 174 3.74 -11.33 -2.30
C PHE A 174 2.80 -10.58 -3.25
N PHE A 175 3.16 -10.50 -4.54
CA PHE A 175 2.41 -9.72 -5.54
C PHE A 175 0.96 -10.19 -5.77
N ARG A 176 0.55 -11.28 -5.13
CA ARG A 176 -0.83 -11.76 -5.05
C ARG A 176 -1.22 -12.00 -3.58
N LEU A 177 -2.23 -11.33 -3.09
CA LEU A 177 -3.18 -11.80 -2.07
C LEU A 177 -3.75 -13.20 -2.37
N LEU A 178 -3.13 -14.23 -1.83
CA LEU A 178 -3.62 -15.61 -1.92
C LEU A 178 -4.55 -15.98 -0.76
N ASN A 179 -4.54 -15.20 0.32
CA ASN A 179 -5.34 -15.45 1.51
C ASN A 179 -6.45 -14.39 1.64
N GLU A 180 -7.68 -14.81 1.33
CA GLU A 180 -8.88 -13.97 1.43
C GLU A 180 -9.78 -14.36 2.62
N VAL A 181 -9.37 -15.36 3.41
CA VAL A 181 -10.18 -15.97 4.48
C VAL A 181 -9.64 -15.74 5.89
N ASP A 182 -8.33 -15.57 6.05
CA ASP A 182 -7.70 -15.27 7.33
C ASP A 182 -6.90 -13.95 7.31
N TYR A 183 -6.89 -13.26 8.45
CA TYR A 183 -6.06 -12.08 8.66
C TYR A 183 -4.57 -12.45 8.60
N MET A 184 -3.83 -11.84 7.67
CA MET A 184 -2.39 -12.06 7.54
C MET A 184 -1.60 -11.37 8.65
N GLU A 185 -0.51 -11.99 9.06
CA GLU A 185 0.52 -11.36 9.89
C GLU A 185 1.77 -11.07 9.06
N LEU A 186 2.59 -10.11 9.52
CA LEU A 186 3.88 -9.86 8.90
C LEU A 186 4.78 -11.10 9.04
N SER A 187 5.22 -11.65 7.92
CA SER A 187 6.10 -12.80 7.92
C SER A 187 7.53 -12.41 8.32
N PRO A 188 8.38 -13.37 8.72
CA PRO A 188 9.81 -13.11 8.87
C PRO A 188 10.46 -12.54 7.61
N ASN A 189 9.92 -12.84 6.42
CA ASN A 189 10.41 -12.30 5.15
C ASN A 189 10.13 -10.80 5.03
N ASP A 190 8.89 -10.36 5.32
CA ASP A 190 8.50 -8.94 5.30
C ASP A 190 9.37 -8.11 6.25
N ILE A 191 9.59 -8.62 7.46
CA ILE A 191 10.39 -7.93 8.50
C ILE A 191 11.86 -7.83 8.09
N GLN A 192 12.44 -8.91 7.56
CA GLN A 192 13.83 -8.91 7.09
C GLN A 192 14.00 -8.01 5.87
N HIS A 193 13.06 -8.03 4.94
CA HIS A 193 13.06 -7.15 3.78
C HIS A 193 13.07 -5.68 4.23
N PHE A 194 12.17 -5.28 5.14
CA PHE A 194 12.16 -3.94 5.71
C PHE A 194 13.48 -3.54 6.36
N ARG A 195 14.06 -4.43 7.18
CA ARG A 195 15.36 -4.16 7.82
C ARG A 195 16.47 -3.94 6.80
N ARG A 196 16.49 -4.69 5.70
CA ARG A 196 17.47 -4.50 4.61
C ARG A 196 17.31 -3.13 3.94
N VAL A 197 16.07 -2.74 3.65
CA VAL A 197 15.76 -1.41 3.10
C VAL A 197 16.22 -0.29 4.04
N MET A 198 15.99 -0.42 5.35
CA MET A 198 16.45 0.60 6.30
C MET A 198 17.97 0.58 6.53
N ALA A 199 18.61 -0.58 6.54
CA ALA A 199 20.06 -0.70 6.77
C ALA A 199 20.90 -0.15 5.62
N SER A 200 20.45 -0.32 4.37
CA SER A 200 21.11 0.29 3.20
C SER A 200 21.04 1.83 3.23
N SER A 201 20.22 2.42 4.10
CA SER A 201 20.15 3.88 4.33
C SER A 201 21.32 4.44 5.14
N ALA A 202 22.04 3.61 5.90
CA ALA A 202 23.11 4.08 6.77
C ALA A 202 24.43 4.32 6.00
N ARG A 203 24.52 3.93 4.72
CA ARG A 203 25.77 3.99 3.96
C ARG A 203 25.81 5.09 2.89
N GLU A 204 24.68 5.60 2.39
CA GLU A 204 24.67 6.65 1.36
C GLU A 204 23.44 7.60 1.47
N THR A 205 23.70 8.89 1.76
CA THR A 205 22.95 10.10 1.31
C THR A 205 21.68 10.57 2.06
N PRO A 206 21.17 11.81 1.79
CA PRO A 206 20.80 12.84 2.76
C PRO A 206 19.35 12.74 3.27
N VAL A 207 19.14 13.20 4.49
CA VAL A 207 17.85 13.26 5.18
C VAL A 207 16.83 14.06 4.36
N LEU A 208 15.68 13.45 4.04
CA LEU A 208 14.51 14.17 3.50
C LEU A 208 14.17 15.32 4.46
N LYS A 209 14.14 16.56 3.94
CA LYS A 209 13.81 17.74 4.74
C LYS A 209 12.39 17.59 5.28
N GLN A 210 12.26 17.39 6.59
CA GLN A 210 10.99 17.55 7.26
C GLN A 210 10.46 18.98 7.02
N PRO A 211 9.16 19.16 6.77
CA PRO A 211 8.55 20.48 6.82
C PRO A 211 8.83 21.12 8.19
N PRO A 212 9.17 22.42 8.26
CA PRO A 212 9.46 23.07 9.52
C PRO A 212 8.26 22.96 10.47
N LEU A 213 8.53 22.48 11.69
CA LEU A 213 7.62 22.53 12.82
C LEU A 213 7.13 23.97 13.00
N LYS A 214 5.85 24.21 12.73
CA LYS A 214 5.22 25.49 13.08
C LYS A 214 5.04 25.52 14.59
N LEU A 215 5.95 26.23 15.28
CA LEU A 215 5.73 26.67 16.65
C LEU A 215 4.48 27.55 16.68
N SER A 216 3.42 27.07 17.33
CA SER A 216 2.28 27.89 17.71
C SER A 216 2.74 28.98 18.67
N LYS A 217 2.50 30.23 18.31
CA LYS A 217 2.58 31.38 19.24
C LYS A 217 1.26 31.52 19.97
#